data_AF-A0A1G7G648-F1
#
_entry.id   AF-A0A1G7G648-F1
#
_cell.length_a   1.000
_cell.length_b   1.000
_cell.length_c   1.000
_cell.angle_alpha   90.00
_cell.angle_beta   90.00
_cell.angle_gamma   90.00
#
_symmetry.space_group_name_H-M   'P 1'
#
loop_
_entity.id
_entity.type
_entity.pdbx_description
1 polymer ?
#
loop_
_entity_poly.entity_id
_entity_poly.type
_entity_poly.pdbx_seq_one_letter_code
_entity_poly.pdbx_strand_id
1 'polypeptide(L)'
;MSPISFNGLSAGDSPASFRRFCVSPVRIERGNHYDEAIEVCPPAERAFWSIYGDTGQGWQLVHDAEVGEAGRALLALEVATGAPVHYVDCDWRSTGGTVAGLADRLAERIHDEIPGYDGPEDFRDDDFENHPLAELRELLLDATNGKDQK
;
A
#
# COMPACT_ATOMS: atom_id res chain seq x y z
N MET A 1 -19.92 -1.42 -5.44
CA MET A 1 -18.74 -0.69 -4.92
C MET A 1 -18.95 0.78 -5.21
N SER A 2 -18.95 1.62 -4.17
CA SER A 2 -18.95 3.07 -4.33
C SER A 2 -17.65 3.51 -5.00
N PRO A 3 -17.65 4.56 -5.83
CA PRO A 3 -16.44 5.09 -6.42
C PRO A 3 -15.51 5.64 -5.33
N ILE A 4 -14.21 5.35 -5.43
CA ILE A 4 -13.16 5.92 -4.57
C ILE A 4 -13.03 7.40 -4.89
N SER A 5 -13.03 8.25 -3.87
CA SER A 5 -12.76 9.68 -4.01
C SER A 5 -11.36 9.99 -3.51
N PHE A 6 -10.42 10.19 -4.44
CA PHE A 6 -9.03 10.50 -4.10
C PHE A 6 -8.93 11.88 -3.43
N ASN A 7 -8.33 11.92 -2.23
CA ASN A 7 -8.29 13.09 -1.34
C ASN A 7 -6.93 13.82 -1.32
N GLY A 8 -5.93 13.33 -2.09
CA GLY A 8 -4.59 13.92 -2.14
C GLY A 8 -4.25 14.69 -3.42
N LEU A 9 -5.08 14.56 -4.46
CA LEU A 9 -4.84 15.18 -5.76
C LEU A 9 -4.97 16.71 -5.69
N SER A 10 -4.03 17.43 -6.30
CA SER A 10 -4.16 18.89 -6.43
C SER A 10 -5.25 19.25 -7.42
N ALA A 11 -5.76 20.48 -7.31
CA ALA A 11 -6.80 20.97 -8.22
C ALA A 11 -6.33 20.89 -9.69
N GLY A 12 -7.04 20.11 -10.50
CA GLY A 12 -6.72 19.90 -11.92
C GLY A 12 -5.88 18.65 -12.21
N ASP A 13 -5.36 17.97 -11.18
CA ASP A 13 -4.69 16.68 -11.36
C ASP A 13 -5.70 15.55 -11.59
N SER A 14 -5.26 14.55 -12.33
CA SER A 14 -6.00 13.32 -12.59
C SER A 14 -5.06 12.14 -12.39
N PRO A 15 -5.55 10.97 -11.95
CA PRO A 15 -4.76 9.73 -11.91
C PRO A 15 -4.00 9.45 -13.22
N ALA A 16 -4.54 9.84 -14.37
CA ALA A 16 -3.90 9.65 -15.68
C ALA A 16 -2.57 10.43 -15.86
N SER A 17 -2.28 11.42 -15.02
CA SER A 17 -1.04 12.20 -15.07
C SER A 17 0.17 11.47 -14.47
N PHE A 18 -0.05 10.38 -13.74
CA PHE A 18 1.00 9.64 -13.06
C PHE A 18 1.51 8.44 -13.86
N ARG A 19 2.81 8.19 -13.77
CA ARG A 19 3.50 7.10 -14.49
C ARG A 19 3.46 5.77 -13.75
N ARG A 20 3.31 5.83 -12.42
CA ARG A 20 3.26 4.71 -11.48
C ARG A 20 2.76 5.21 -10.13
N PHE A 21 2.31 4.28 -9.30
CA PHE A 21 1.84 4.56 -7.94
C PHE A 21 2.61 3.74 -6.92
N CYS A 22 2.71 4.24 -5.69
CA CYS A 22 3.13 3.44 -4.55
C CYS A 22 2.19 3.60 -3.38
N VAL A 23 2.05 2.54 -2.59
CA VAL A 23 1.48 2.59 -1.25
C VAL A 23 2.61 2.53 -0.23
N SER A 24 2.50 3.35 0.79
CA SER A 24 3.48 3.46 1.86
C SER A 24 2.80 3.50 3.22
N PRO A 25 3.37 2.80 4.23
CA PRO A 25 2.98 3.02 5.62
C PRO A 25 3.48 4.40 6.06
N VAL A 26 2.60 5.19 6.68
CA VAL A 26 2.97 6.50 7.19
C VAL A 26 2.62 6.65 8.65
N ARG A 27 3.39 7.46 9.37
CA ARG A 27 3.10 7.88 10.75
C ARG A 27 3.00 9.40 10.82
N ILE A 28 2.26 9.89 11.80
CA ILE A 28 2.15 11.32 12.10
C ILE A 28 3.18 11.64 13.18
N GLU A 29 4.21 12.39 12.83
CA GLU A 29 5.11 12.98 13.81
C GLU A 29 4.52 14.29 14.32
N ARG A 30 4.36 14.39 15.64
CA ARG A 30 4.03 15.66 16.29
C ARG A 30 5.31 16.45 16.49
N GLY A 31 5.52 17.48 15.67
CA GLY A 31 6.60 18.43 15.87
C GLY A 31 6.45 19.19 17.20
N ASN A 32 7.55 19.75 17.70
CA ASN A 32 7.57 20.55 18.94
C ASN A 32 6.78 21.88 18.84
N HIS A 33 6.26 22.25 17.66
CA HIS A 33 5.53 23.48 17.42
C HIS A 33 4.42 23.29 16.36
N TYR A 34 3.26 22.76 16.77
CA TYR A 34 1.97 22.73 16.03
C TYR A 34 1.92 22.25 14.56
N ASP A 35 3.05 21.88 13.95
CA ASP A 35 3.12 21.30 12.62
C ASP A 35 3.18 19.77 12.76
N GLU A 36 2.09 19.11 12.41
CA GLU A 36 2.06 17.66 12.21
C GLU A 36 2.73 17.34 10.87
N ALA A 37 3.74 16.49 10.90
CA ALA A 37 4.41 16.00 9.70
C ALA A 37 4.00 14.55 9.43
N ILE A 38 3.67 14.23 8.18
CA ILE A 38 3.44 12.85 7.74
C ILE A 38 4.73 12.36 7.09
N GLU A 39 5.23 11.21 7.55
CA GLU A 39 6.42 10.58 6.99
C GLU A 39 6.22 9.09 6.74
N VAL A 40 6.96 8.57 5.76
CA VAL A 40 7.04 7.13 5.50
C VAL A 40 7.85 6.46 6.62
N CYS A 41 7.34 5.35 7.14
CA CYS A 41 7.88 4.68 8.33
C CYS A 41 7.92 3.14 8.14
N PRO A 42 8.40 2.35 9.11
CA PRO A 42 8.23 0.89 9.07
C PRO A 42 6.74 0.50 9.15
N PRO A 43 6.31 -0.62 8.53
CA PRO A 43 4.90 -1.03 8.52
C PRO A 43 4.31 -1.28 9.92
N ALA A 44 5.15 -1.67 10.88
CA ALA A 44 4.78 -1.90 12.28
C ALA A 44 4.43 -0.60 13.04
N GLU A 45 4.93 0.53 12.57
CA GLU A 45 4.75 1.84 13.20
C GLU A 45 3.69 2.71 12.51
N ARG A 46 3.05 2.18 11.45
CA ARG A 46 2.12 2.96 10.64
C ARG A 46 0.93 3.43 11.49
N ALA A 47 0.51 4.67 11.23
CA ALA A 47 -0.80 5.16 11.58
C ALA A 47 -1.85 4.78 10.51
N PHE A 48 -1.48 4.90 9.23
CA PHE A 48 -2.33 4.57 8.08
C PHE A 48 -1.50 4.33 6.80
N TRP A 49 -2.19 4.06 5.69
CA TRP A 49 -1.59 3.88 4.37
C TRP A 49 -1.80 5.11 3.50
N SER A 50 -0.72 5.65 2.92
CA SER A 50 -0.80 6.71 1.92
C SER A 50 -0.39 6.17 0.55
N ILE A 51 -1.08 6.64 -0.48
CA ILE A 51 -0.82 6.35 -1.88
C ILE A 51 -0.24 7.60 -2.53
N TYR A 52 0.89 7.43 -3.19
CA TYR A 52 1.58 8.47 -3.93
C TYR A 52 1.66 8.12 -5.42
N GLY A 53 1.67 9.13 -6.27
CA GLY A 53 1.83 9.01 -7.72
C GLY A 53 3.10 9.71 -8.19
N ASP A 54 3.83 9.09 -9.12
CA ASP A 54 5.04 9.66 -9.72
C ASP A 54 4.70 10.40 -11.02
N THR A 55 4.91 11.72 -11.04
CA THR A 55 4.71 12.56 -12.23
C THR A 55 5.91 12.56 -13.18
N GLY A 56 7.05 12.00 -12.75
CA GLY A 56 8.36 12.14 -13.37
C GLY A 56 9.12 13.40 -12.92
N GLN A 57 8.48 14.32 -12.20
CA GLN A 57 9.12 15.46 -11.52
C GLN A 57 9.23 15.24 -10.00
N GLY A 58 8.48 14.26 -9.49
CA GLY A 58 8.45 13.92 -8.07
C GLY A 58 7.21 13.09 -7.74
N TRP A 59 7.21 12.57 -6.51
CA TRP A 59 6.07 11.89 -5.93
C TRP A 59 5.12 12.91 -5.33
N GLN A 60 3.83 12.75 -5.60
CA GLN A 60 2.76 13.57 -5.06
C GLN A 60 1.75 12.69 -4.35
N LEU A 61 1.15 13.21 -3.28
CA LEU A 61 0.07 12.51 -2.61
C LEU A 61 -1.09 12.33 -3.59
N VAL A 62 -1.64 11.13 -3.64
CA VAL A 62 -2.84 10.80 -4.40
C VAL A 62 -3.98 10.55 -3.44
N HIS A 63 -3.73 9.80 -2.38
CA HIS A 63 -4.76 9.42 -1.43
C HIS A 63 -4.21 8.97 -0.09
N ASP A 64 -4.72 9.52 1.00
CA ASP A 64 -4.62 8.92 2.32
C ASP A 64 -5.81 7.97 2.50
N ALA A 65 -5.52 6.68 2.64
CA ALA A 65 -6.54 5.64 2.68
C ALA A 65 -7.21 5.58 4.05
N GLU A 66 -8.54 5.57 4.06
CA GLU A 66 -9.28 5.20 5.26
C GLU A 66 -9.09 3.71 5.59
N VAL A 67 -9.49 3.31 6.80
CA VAL A 67 -9.38 1.94 7.28
C VAL A 67 -10.03 0.98 6.28
N GLY A 68 -9.24 0.03 5.77
CA GLY A 68 -9.69 -0.98 4.81
C GLY A 68 -9.92 -0.48 3.37
N GLU A 69 -9.39 0.69 3.00
CA GLU A 69 -9.57 1.27 1.66
C GLU A 69 -8.39 1.03 0.71
N ALA A 70 -7.17 0.91 1.24
CA ALA A 70 -5.92 0.96 0.46
C ALA A 70 -5.91 0.06 -0.78
N GLY A 71 -6.33 -1.21 -0.65
CA GLY A 71 -6.37 -2.15 -1.78
C GLY A 71 -7.37 -1.75 -2.87
N ARG A 72 -8.56 -1.26 -2.49
CA ARG A 72 -9.59 -0.79 -3.44
C ARG A 72 -9.15 0.48 -4.15
N ALA A 73 -8.51 1.41 -3.44
CA ALA A 73 -7.96 2.64 -4.02
C ALA A 73 -6.86 2.34 -5.04
N LEU A 74 -5.91 1.47 -4.71
CA LEU A 74 -4.86 1.03 -5.65
C LEU A 74 -5.45 0.34 -6.89
N LEU A 75 -6.45 -0.52 -6.71
CA LEU A 75 -7.10 -1.20 -7.83
C LEU A 75 -7.86 -0.24 -8.74
N ALA A 76 -8.50 0.78 -8.15
CA ALA A 76 -9.15 1.83 -8.93
C ALA A 76 -8.14 2.61 -9.78
N LEU A 77 -6.96 2.93 -9.22
CA LEU A 77 -5.87 3.58 -9.95
C LEU A 77 -5.33 2.69 -11.08
N GLU A 78 -5.07 1.41 -10.81
CA GLU A 78 -4.63 0.45 -11.83
C GLU A 78 -5.66 0.35 -12.97
N VAL A 79 -6.94 0.17 -12.66
CA VAL A 79 -7.99 0.04 -13.68
C VAL A 79 -8.14 1.32 -14.51
N ALA A 80 -8.01 2.48 -13.88
CA ALA A 80 -8.16 3.77 -14.56
C ALA A 80 -6.97 4.12 -15.47
N THR A 81 -5.76 3.66 -15.13
CA THR A 81 -4.52 4.17 -15.74
C THR A 81 -3.66 3.10 -16.42
N GLY A 82 -3.81 1.84 -16.02
CA GLY A 82 -2.88 0.76 -16.38
C GLY A 82 -1.48 0.91 -15.80
N ALA A 83 -1.24 1.91 -14.92
CA ALA A 83 0.07 2.18 -14.37
C ALA A 83 0.46 1.16 -13.30
N PRO A 84 1.75 0.77 -13.20
CA PRO A 84 2.21 -0.18 -12.21
C PRO A 84 2.12 0.38 -10.80
N VAL A 85 1.84 -0.50 -9.85
CA VAL A 85 1.79 -0.22 -8.41
C VAL A 85 2.98 -0.86 -7.69
N HIS A 86 3.43 -0.20 -6.62
CA HIS A 86 4.51 -0.63 -5.75
C HIS A 86 4.11 -0.50 -4.29
N TYR A 87 4.70 -1.31 -3.42
CA TYR A 87 4.89 -0.99 -2.02
C TYR A 87 6.26 -0.32 -1.78
N VAL A 88 6.31 0.67 -0.88
CA VAL A 88 7.53 1.35 -0.41
C VAL A 88 7.41 1.67 1.08
N ASP A 89 8.39 1.26 1.89
CA ASP A 89 8.60 1.76 3.27
C ASP A 89 9.99 2.41 3.39
N CYS A 90 10.47 2.69 4.61
CA CYS A 90 11.78 3.30 4.84
C CYS A 90 12.97 2.38 4.52
N ASP A 91 12.78 1.07 4.47
CA ASP A 91 13.84 0.06 4.36
C ASP A 91 13.81 -0.70 3.04
N TRP A 92 12.64 -0.78 2.39
CA TRP A 92 12.40 -1.64 1.25
C TRP A 92 11.40 -1.06 0.24
N ARG A 93 11.66 -1.40 -1.02
CA ARG A 93 10.78 -1.11 -2.15
C ARG A 93 10.58 -2.35 -3.01
N SER A 94 9.32 -2.69 -3.24
CA SER A 94 8.94 -3.74 -4.18
C SER A 94 9.20 -3.35 -5.64
N THR A 95 9.37 -4.38 -6.49
CA THR A 95 9.23 -4.24 -7.93
C THR A 95 7.80 -3.84 -8.32
N GLY A 96 7.67 -3.15 -9.45
CA GLY A 96 6.37 -2.66 -9.93
C GLY A 96 5.61 -3.73 -10.68
N GLY A 97 4.29 -3.73 -10.54
CA GLY A 97 3.43 -4.66 -11.25
C GLY A 97 1.96 -4.33 -11.04
N THR A 98 1.11 -5.34 -11.20
CA THR A 98 -0.31 -5.26 -10.86
C THR A 98 -0.53 -5.29 -9.35
N VAL A 99 -1.72 -4.91 -8.91
CA VAL A 99 -2.23 -5.02 -7.54
C VAL A 99 -2.26 -6.47 -7.08
N ALA A 100 -2.71 -7.40 -7.94
CA ALA A 100 -2.67 -8.83 -7.64
C ALA A 100 -1.23 -9.31 -7.40
N GLY A 101 -0.32 -8.97 -8.32
CA GLY A 101 1.09 -9.31 -8.14
C GLY A 101 1.74 -8.61 -6.94
N LEU A 102 1.22 -7.45 -6.52
CA LEU A 102 1.70 -6.79 -5.30
C LEU A 102 1.32 -7.60 -4.06
N ALA A 103 0.12 -8.18 -4.01
CA ALA A 103 -0.28 -9.07 -2.94
C ALA A 103 0.65 -10.30 -2.84
N ASP A 104 1.03 -10.88 -3.99
CA ASP A 104 1.99 -11.99 -4.04
C ASP A 104 3.36 -11.59 -3.51
N ARG A 105 3.89 -10.44 -3.94
CA ARG A 105 5.19 -9.92 -3.45
C ARG A 105 5.18 -9.62 -1.94
N LEU A 106 4.05 -9.16 -1.41
CA LEU A 106 3.91 -8.96 0.04
C LEU A 106 3.85 -10.31 0.77
N ALA A 107 3.17 -11.33 0.22
CA ALA A 107 3.20 -12.68 0.80
C ALA A 107 4.62 -13.26 0.85
N GLU A 108 5.37 -13.16 -0.25
CA GLU A 108 6.78 -13.58 -0.30
C GLU A 108 7.61 -12.87 0.77
N ARG A 109 7.48 -11.54 0.87
CA ARG A 109 8.17 -10.77 1.90
C ARG A 109 7.80 -11.19 3.33
N ILE A 110 6.52 -11.42 3.59
CA ILE A 110 6.06 -11.90 4.91
C ILE A 110 6.70 -13.26 5.23
N HIS A 111 6.72 -14.18 4.27
CA HIS A 111 7.35 -15.49 4.46
C HIS A 111 8.86 -15.37 4.75
N ASP A 112 9.57 -14.49 4.04
CA ASP A 112 11.01 -14.26 4.25
C ASP A 112 11.33 -13.63 5.62
N GLU A 113 10.40 -12.84 6.18
CA GLU A 113 10.57 -12.16 7.47
C GLU A 113 10.18 -13.02 8.70
N ILE A 114 9.37 -14.08 8.51
CA ILE A 114 8.97 -14.98 9.60
C ILE A 114 10.11 -15.96 9.93
N PRO A 115 10.68 -15.92 11.14
CA PRO A 115 11.68 -16.89 11.57
C PRO A 115 11.12 -18.31 11.51
N GLY A 116 11.89 -19.26 10.97
CA GLY A 116 11.45 -20.65 10.96
C GLY A 116 10.48 -21.02 9.84
N TYR A 117 10.22 -20.15 8.85
CA TYR A 117 9.43 -20.55 7.69
C TYR A 117 10.02 -21.79 6.96
N ASP A 118 11.36 -21.85 6.87
CA ASP A 118 12.08 -23.02 6.36
C ASP A 118 12.16 -24.21 7.34
N GLY A 119 11.74 -24.01 8.59
CA GLY A 119 11.84 -24.95 9.71
C GLY A 119 10.52 -25.05 10.48
N PRO A 120 9.62 -26.01 10.14
CA PRO A 120 8.23 -26.05 10.61
C PRO A 120 8.03 -26.18 12.13
N GLU A 121 9.11 -26.34 12.89
CA GLU A 121 9.12 -26.41 14.36
C GLU A 121 9.01 -25.02 15.01
N ASP A 122 9.41 -23.97 14.29
CA ASP A 122 9.43 -22.58 14.77
C ASP A 122 8.30 -21.72 14.15
N PHE A 123 7.66 -22.20 13.07
CA PHE A 123 6.53 -21.53 12.42
C PHE A 123 5.24 -21.74 13.21
N ARG A 124 4.62 -20.66 13.70
CA ARG A 124 3.28 -20.70 14.29
C ARG A 124 2.25 -20.33 13.23
N ASP A 125 1.10 -21.00 13.27
CA ASP A 125 0.01 -20.78 12.33
C ASP A 125 -0.47 -19.31 12.27
N ASP A 126 -0.27 -18.53 13.35
CA ASP A 126 -0.67 -17.12 13.45
C ASP A 126 0.45 -16.11 13.10
N ASP A 127 1.68 -16.55 12.81
CA ASP A 127 2.80 -15.63 12.53
C ASP A 127 2.56 -14.82 11.25
N PHE A 128 1.93 -15.43 10.25
CA PHE A 128 1.56 -14.74 9.02
C PHE A 128 0.51 -13.65 9.26
N GLU A 129 -0.54 -13.95 10.03
CA GLU A 129 -1.64 -13.03 10.32
C GLU A 129 -1.20 -11.86 11.21
N ASN A 130 -0.22 -12.10 12.09
CA ASN A 130 0.35 -11.09 12.97
C ASN A 130 1.40 -10.19 12.29
N HIS A 131 1.78 -10.49 11.04
CA HIS A 131 2.77 -9.69 10.33
C HIS A 131 2.25 -8.27 10.05
N PRO A 132 3.06 -7.21 10.22
CA PRO A 132 2.62 -5.82 9.97
C PRO A 132 2.08 -5.55 8.56
N LEU A 133 2.45 -6.37 7.58
CA LEU A 133 2.02 -6.30 6.18
C LEU A 133 0.78 -7.15 5.85
N ALA A 134 0.35 -8.03 6.76
CA ALA A 134 -0.74 -8.97 6.53
C ALA A 134 -2.04 -8.24 6.14
N GLU A 135 -2.39 -7.18 6.88
CA GLU A 135 -3.59 -6.37 6.58
C GLU A 135 -3.55 -5.82 5.14
N LEU A 136 -2.44 -5.20 4.73
CA LEU A 136 -2.35 -4.63 3.39
C LEU A 136 -2.48 -5.72 2.32
N ARG A 137 -1.84 -6.88 2.51
CA ARG A 137 -1.98 -8.02 1.60
C ARG A 137 -3.44 -8.43 1.46
N GLU A 138 -4.16 -8.62 2.57
CA GLU A 138 -5.58 -9.00 2.54
C GLU A 138 -6.43 -7.96 1.82
N LEU A 139 -6.20 -6.66 2.05
CA LEU A 139 -6.91 -5.60 1.35
C LEU A 139 -6.70 -5.64 -0.18
N LEU A 140 -5.50 -6.02 -0.64
CA LEU A 140 -5.20 -6.18 -2.06
C LEU A 140 -5.91 -7.42 -2.65
N LEU A 141 -5.92 -8.53 -1.90
CA LEU A 141 -6.62 -9.77 -2.30
C LEU A 141 -8.13 -9.55 -2.35
N ASP A 142 -8.73 -8.93 -1.34
CA ASP A 142 -10.16 -8.61 -1.31
C ASP A 142 -10.57 -7.72 -2.49
N ALA A 143 -9.75 -6.71 -2.79
CA ALA A 143 -10.01 -5.83 -3.92
C ALA A 143 -10.00 -6.59 -5.25
N THR A 144 -9.05 -7.51 -5.44
CA THR A 144 -8.87 -8.25 -6.70
C THR A 144 -9.88 -9.39 -6.85
N ASN A 145 -10.16 -10.15 -5.80
CA ASN A 145 -11.18 -11.21 -5.79
C ASN A 145 -12.61 -10.65 -5.94
N GLY A 146 -12.84 -9.42 -5.46
CA GLY A 146 -14.10 -8.71 -5.69
C GLY A 146 -14.38 -8.34 -7.14
N LYS A 147 -13.41 -8.48 -8.06
CA LYS A 147 -13.62 -8.28 -9.51
C LYS A 147 -14.35 -9.46 -10.17
N ASP A 148 -14.27 -10.67 -9.63
CA ASP A 148 -14.85 -11.88 -10.24
C ASP A 148 -16.36 -12.07 -9.95
N GLN A 149 -16.97 -11.19 -9.14
CA GLN A 149 -18.41 -11.23 -8.83
C GLN A 149 -19.25 -10.20 -9.62
N LYS A 150 -18.79 -9.73 -10.78
CA LYS A 150 -19.54 -8.79 -11.63
C LYS A 150 -19.73 -9.26 -13.07
#